data_AF-K5C984-F1
#
_entry.id   AF-K5C984-F1
#
_cell.length_a   1.000
_cell.length_b   1.000
_cell.length_c   1.000
_cell.angle_alpha   90.00
_cell.angle_beta   90.00
_cell.angle_gamma   90.00
#
_symmetry.space_group_name_H-M   'P 1'
#
loop_
_entity.id
_entity.type
_entity.pdbx_description
1 polymer ?
#
loop_
_entity_poly.entity_id
_entity_poly.type
_entity_poly.pdbx_seq_one_letter_code
_entity_poly.pdbx_strand_id
1 'polypeptide(L)'
;MEKNVKVKIYAIGASLFLFFAGGMIYLMFRSESLVMFRWCEELHIKEYVDSLRMPFTLPQWIIYSLPDGLWLCSYVLFVSTIWSFDLKQGWPYVFSLPAIAIGSELAQAFDWMRGTFDWMDLTCYVLGLLSGCVIVKYLKLRDNEKEKNCI
;
A
#
# COMPACT_ATOMS: atom_id res chain seq x y z
N MET A 1 9.34 25.92 10.74
CA MET A 1 8.50 24.95 10.01
C MET A 1 7.47 24.40 10.96
N GLU A 2 6.19 24.72 10.73
CA GLU A 2 5.07 24.29 11.58
C GLU A 2 5.10 22.78 11.82
N LYS A 3 4.92 22.37 13.07
CA LYS A 3 5.11 21.00 13.54
C LYS A 3 4.20 19.98 12.85
N ASN A 4 3.00 20.40 12.46
CA ASN A 4 2.04 19.63 11.68
C ASN A 4 2.61 19.26 10.29
N VAL A 5 3.43 20.13 9.71
CA VAL A 5 4.13 19.88 8.43
C VAL A 5 5.15 18.76 8.59
N LYS A 6 5.88 18.68 9.72
CA LYS A 6 6.83 17.59 9.97
C LYS A 6 6.14 16.23 10.01
N VAL A 7 5.01 16.12 10.73
CA VAL A 7 4.25 14.86 10.84
C VAL A 7 3.75 14.41 9.47
N LYS A 8 3.22 15.33 8.66
CA LYS A 8 2.78 15.06 7.29
C LYS A 8 3.94 14.60 6.39
N ILE A 9 5.11 15.25 6.48
CA ILE A 9 6.30 14.85 5.73
C ILE A 9 6.73 13.41 6.09
N TYR A 10 6.76 13.06 7.38
CA TYR A 10 7.10 11.69 7.78
C TYR A 10 6.08 10.67 7.27
N ALA A 11 4.79 10.99 7.31
CA ALA A 11 3.74 10.10 6.81
C ALA A 11 3.85 9.88 5.29
N ILE A 12 4.10 10.95 4.53
CA ILE A 12 4.33 10.87 3.07
C ILE A 12 5.61 10.08 2.78
N GLY A 13 6.70 10.33 3.49
CA GLY A 13 7.94 9.58 3.35
C GLY A 13 7.75 8.09 3.60
N ALA A 14 7.04 7.73 4.67
CA ALA A 14 6.72 6.33 4.97
C ALA A 14 5.81 5.69 3.91
N SER A 15 4.80 6.42 3.42
CA SER A 15 3.93 5.97 2.33
C SER A 15 4.73 5.69 1.05
N LEU A 16 5.58 6.62 0.62
CA LEU A 16 6.42 6.43 -0.56
C LEU A 16 7.38 5.25 -0.39
N PHE A 17 8.01 5.12 0.78
CA PHE A 17 8.86 3.98 1.07
C PHE A 17 8.13 2.64 0.92
N LEU A 18 6.94 2.50 1.49
CA LEU A 18 6.13 1.27 1.38
C LEU A 18 5.70 1.01 -0.08
N PHE A 19 5.33 2.06 -0.81
CA PHE A 19 4.94 1.96 -2.21
C PHE A 19 6.08 1.41 -3.07
N PHE A 20 7.26 2.02 -2.95
CA PHE A 20 8.44 1.58 -3.68
C PHE A 20 8.95 0.22 -3.22
N ALA A 21 8.86 -0.11 -1.93
CA ALA A 21 9.22 -1.44 -1.43
C ALA A 21 8.35 -2.54 -2.08
N GLY A 22 7.03 -2.37 -2.10
CA GLY A 22 6.13 -3.30 -2.81
C GLY A 22 6.42 -3.34 -4.32
N GLY A 23 6.65 -2.17 -4.92
CA GLY A 23 7.03 -2.05 -6.33
C GLY A 23 8.32 -2.80 -6.67
N MET A 24 9.36 -2.71 -5.84
CA MET A 24 10.62 -3.41 -6.06
C MET A 24 10.44 -4.93 -5.98
N ILE A 25 9.70 -5.45 -5.01
CA ILE A 25 9.38 -6.89 -4.96
C ILE A 25 8.67 -7.31 -6.24
N TYR A 26 7.72 -6.49 -6.71
CA TYR A 26 6.98 -6.75 -7.94
C TYR A 26 7.91 -6.79 -9.17
N LEU A 27 8.75 -5.77 -9.36
CA LEU A 27 9.67 -5.69 -10.51
C LEU A 27 10.69 -6.83 -10.52
N MET A 28 11.23 -7.19 -9.35
CA MET A 28 12.33 -8.14 -9.22
C MET A 28 11.88 -9.60 -9.36
N PHE A 29 10.64 -9.94 -8.95
CA PHE A 29 10.21 -11.33 -8.80
C PHE A 29 8.91 -11.73 -9.54
N ARG A 30 8.08 -10.79 -10.04
CA ARG A 30 6.86 -11.18 -10.77
C ARG A 30 7.12 -11.64 -12.20
N SER A 31 6.13 -12.39 -12.70
CA SER A 31 6.07 -12.84 -14.09
C SER A 31 6.00 -11.67 -15.07
N GLU A 32 6.72 -11.76 -16.19
CA GLU A 32 6.71 -10.78 -17.29
C GLU A 32 5.39 -10.76 -18.07
N SER A 33 4.52 -11.75 -17.85
CA SER A 33 3.20 -11.82 -18.51
C SER A 33 2.22 -10.73 -18.07
N LEU A 34 2.57 -9.92 -17.07
CA LEU A 34 1.73 -8.86 -16.55
C LEU A 34 1.74 -7.62 -17.45
N VAL A 35 0.61 -6.91 -17.49
CA VAL A 35 0.41 -5.72 -18.33
C VAL A 35 1.50 -4.66 -18.11
N MET A 36 1.97 -4.50 -16.88
CA MET A 36 3.04 -3.55 -16.54
C MET A 36 4.32 -3.76 -17.36
N PHE A 37 4.71 -5.01 -17.63
CA PHE A 37 5.92 -5.28 -18.42
C PHE A 37 5.73 -4.94 -19.90
N ARG A 38 4.49 -4.98 -20.42
CA ARG A 38 4.18 -4.45 -21.76
C ARG A 38 4.36 -2.94 -21.81
N TRP A 39 3.94 -2.22 -20.77
CA TRP A 39 4.21 -0.78 -20.67
C TRP A 39 5.71 -0.50 -20.58
N CYS A 40 6.48 -1.32 -19.86
CA CYS A 40 7.94 -1.19 -19.82
C CYS A 40 8.59 -1.40 -21.20
N GLU A 41 8.05 -2.31 -22.00
CA GLU A 41 8.47 -2.55 -23.38
C GLU A 41 8.14 -1.34 -24.28
N GLU A 42 6.92 -0.83 -24.22
CA GLU A 42 6.48 0.37 -24.97
C GLU A 42 7.27 1.63 -24.59
N LEU A 43 7.70 1.75 -23.33
CA LEU A 43 8.52 2.86 -22.84
C LEU A 43 10.03 2.64 -23.05
N HIS A 44 10.45 1.53 -23.67
CA HIS A 44 11.86 1.16 -23.88
C HIS A 44 12.70 1.09 -22.59
N ILE A 45 12.07 0.77 -21.45
CA ILE A 45 12.75 0.62 -20.15
C ILE A 45 12.88 -0.84 -19.69
N LYS A 46 12.39 -1.80 -20.48
CA LYS A 46 12.37 -3.22 -20.12
C LYS A 46 13.76 -3.76 -19.76
N GLU A 47 14.81 -3.41 -20.51
CA GLU A 47 16.18 -3.86 -20.24
C GLU A 47 16.67 -3.48 -18.85
N TYR A 48 16.35 -2.26 -18.38
CA TYR A 48 16.68 -1.82 -17.03
C TYR A 48 15.90 -2.60 -15.98
N VAL A 49 14.62 -2.85 -16.21
CA VAL A 49 13.78 -3.63 -15.28
C VAL A 49 14.27 -5.08 -15.20
N ASP A 50 14.63 -5.69 -16.34
CA ASP A 50 15.16 -7.04 -16.39
C ASP A 50 16.51 -7.15 -15.68
N SER A 51 17.32 -6.09 -15.69
CA SER A 51 18.59 -6.04 -14.94
C SER A 51 18.41 -6.06 -13.42
N LEU A 52 17.24 -5.67 -12.91
CA LEU A 52 16.92 -5.69 -11.48
C LEU A 52 16.45 -7.07 -11.00
N ARG A 53 16.17 -8.01 -11.92
CA ARG A 53 15.64 -9.33 -11.57
C ARG A 53 16.67 -10.15 -10.81
N MET A 54 16.21 -10.81 -9.75
CA MET A 54 17.07 -11.64 -8.93
C MET A 54 16.90 -13.11 -9.29
N PRO A 55 18.00 -13.90 -9.34
CA PRO A 55 17.96 -15.29 -9.75
C PRO A 55 17.46 -16.25 -8.66
N PHE A 56 17.19 -15.76 -7.44
CA PHE A 56 16.70 -16.57 -6.34
C PHE A 56 15.18 -16.54 -6.23
N THR A 57 14.62 -17.58 -5.62
CA THR A 57 13.19 -17.71 -5.39
C THR A 57 12.83 -17.21 -3.99
N LEU A 58 11.74 -16.47 -3.90
CA LEU A 58 11.10 -16.10 -2.63
C LEU A 58 9.84 -16.95 -2.41
N PRO A 59 9.40 -17.12 -1.16
CA PRO A 59 8.08 -17.68 -0.86
C PRO A 59 6.99 -16.99 -1.68
N GLN A 60 6.04 -17.75 -2.20
CA GLN A 60 4.99 -17.23 -3.08
C GLN A 60 4.24 -16.06 -2.45
N TRP A 61 3.84 -16.17 -1.18
CA TRP A 61 3.13 -15.07 -0.50
C TRP A 61 3.91 -13.74 -0.46
N ILE A 62 5.25 -13.76 -0.46
CA ILE A 62 6.07 -12.54 -0.51
C ILE A 62 6.00 -11.89 -1.90
N ILE A 63 5.88 -12.70 -2.95
CA ILE A 63 5.87 -12.22 -4.34
C ILE A 63 4.46 -11.77 -4.74
N TYR A 64 3.44 -12.53 -4.32
CA TYR A 64 2.06 -12.38 -4.80
C TYR A 64 1.19 -11.53 -3.86
N SER A 65 1.35 -11.66 -2.55
CA SER A 65 0.41 -11.06 -1.56
C SER A 65 0.99 -9.88 -0.79
N LEU A 66 2.29 -9.92 -0.44
CA LEU A 66 2.92 -8.87 0.36
C LEU A 66 2.94 -7.49 -0.32
N PRO A 67 3.26 -7.35 -1.63
CA PRO A 67 3.31 -6.04 -2.30
C PRO A 67 1.97 -5.31 -2.18
N ASP A 68 0.89 -6.05 -2.37
CA ASP A 68 -0.49 -5.62 -2.28
C ASP A 68 -0.84 -5.07 -0.88
N GLY A 69 -0.43 -5.77 0.19
CA GLY A 69 -0.57 -5.27 1.56
C GLY A 69 0.24 -4.00 1.84
N LEU A 70 1.48 -3.91 1.32
CA LEU A 70 2.34 -2.73 1.43
C LEU A 70 1.74 -1.52 0.72
N TRP A 71 1.20 -1.73 -0.49
CA TRP A 71 0.50 -0.69 -1.26
C TRP A 71 -0.76 -0.22 -0.54
N LEU A 72 -1.53 -1.12 0.06
CA LEU A 72 -2.72 -0.73 0.80
C LEU A 72 -2.37 0.09 2.05
N CYS A 73 -1.33 -0.29 2.79
CA CYS A 73 -0.82 0.51 3.91
C CYS A 73 -0.33 1.89 3.43
N SER A 74 0.44 1.92 2.34
CA SER A 74 0.91 3.16 1.71
C SER A 74 -0.25 4.09 1.33
N TYR A 75 -1.30 3.53 0.73
CA TYR A 75 -2.50 4.24 0.34
C TYR A 75 -3.20 4.87 1.54
N VAL A 76 -3.43 4.09 2.60
CA VAL A 76 -4.08 4.57 3.83
C VAL A 76 -3.30 5.75 4.43
N LEU A 77 -1.97 5.66 4.51
CA LEU A 77 -1.12 6.74 5.00
C LEU A 77 -1.20 7.99 4.12
N PHE A 78 -1.12 7.81 2.80
CA PHE A 78 -1.12 8.91 1.84
C PHE A 78 -2.45 9.67 1.88
N VAL A 79 -3.56 8.96 1.72
CA VAL A 79 -4.91 9.55 1.70
C VAL A 79 -5.25 10.17 3.05
N SER A 80 -4.89 9.51 4.16
CA SER A 80 -5.09 10.11 5.49
C SER A 80 -4.32 11.41 5.66
N THR A 81 -3.13 11.54 5.05
CA THR A 81 -2.33 12.76 5.12
C THR A 81 -2.97 13.91 4.35
N ILE A 82 -3.61 13.64 3.20
CA ILE A 82 -4.39 14.63 2.42
C ILE A 82 -5.49 15.22 3.32
N TRP A 83 -6.20 14.36 4.05
CA TRP A 83 -7.26 14.74 4.99
C TRP A 83 -6.75 15.16 6.38
N SER A 84 -5.45 15.47 6.52
CA SER A 84 -4.83 15.90 7.79
C SER A 84 -5.13 14.99 8.98
N PHE A 85 -5.20 13.68 8.74
CA PHE A 85 -5.54 12.65 9.72
C PHE A 85 -6.94 12.81 10.36
N ASP A 86 -7.82 13.60 9.75
CA ASP A 86 -9.23 13.61 10.10
C ASP A 86 -9.98 12.46 9.44
N LEU A 87 -9.95 11.30 10.11
CA LEU A 87 -10.65 10.10 9.68
C LEU A 87 -12.15 10.31 9.51
N LYS A 88 -12.81 11.26 10.18
CA LYS A 88 -14.27 11.45 10.01
C LYS A 88 -14.62 11.99 8.63
N GLN A 89 -13.80 12.88 8.09
CA GLN A 89 -13.99 13.43 6.73
C GLN A 89 -13.34 12.53 5.67
N GLY A 90 -12.18 11.96 6.00
CA GLY A 90 -11.40 11.13 5.09
C GLY A 90 -11.84 9.67 4.97
N TRP A 91 -12.73 9.16 5.84
CA TRP A 91 -13.09 7.73 5.87
C TRP A 91 -13.55 7.14 4.53
N PRO A 92 -14.38 7.79 3.69
CA PRO A 92 -14.87 7.13 2.50
C PRO A 92 -13.73 6.94 1.49
N TYR A 93 -12.77 7.86 1.47
CA TYR A 93 -11.58 7.78 0.65
C TYR A 93 -10.62 6.73 1.20
N VAL A 94 -10.29 6.78 2.50
CA VAL A 94 -9.34 5.84 3.13
C VAL A 94 -9.81 4.38 2.99
N PHE A 95 -11.11 4.11 3.12
CA PHE A 95 -11.64 2.76 3.03
C PHE A 95 -12.09 2.34 1.63
N SER A 96 -12.09 3.24 0.64
CA SER A 96 -12.50 2.90 -0.73
C SER A 96 -11.67 1.78 -1.34
N LEU A 97 -10.34 1.93 -1.37
CA LEU A 97 -9.44 0.94 -1.93
C LEU A 97 -9.43 -0.39 -1.12
N PRO A 98 -9.34 -0.38 0.22
CA PRO A 98 -9.47 -1.59 1.02
C PRO A 98 -10.79 -2.34 0.79
N ALA A 99 -11.91 -1.61 0.68
CA ALA A 99 -13.21 -2.22 0.43
C ALA A 99 -13.26 -2.89 -0.95
N ILE A 100 -12.66 -2.26 -1.98
CA ILE A 100 -12.55 -2.84 -3.32
C ILE A 100 -11.65 -4.09 -3.28
N ALA A 101 -10.46 -4.01 -2.68
CA ALA A 101 -9.50 -5.12 -2.65
C ALA A 101 -10.05 -6.35 -1.90
N ILE A 102 -10.59 -6.14 -0.69
CA ILE A 102 -11.20 -7.23 0.09
C ILE A 102 -12.47 -7.73 -0.58
N GLY A 103 -13.29 -6.81 -1.11
CA GLY A 103 -14.53 -7.15 -1.81
C GLY A 103 -14.28 -7.98 -3.08
N SER A 104 -13.22 -7.67 -3.84
CA SER A 104 -12.84 -8.41 -5.03
C SER A 104 -12.36 -9.83 -4.70
N GLU A 105 -11.62 -10.02 -3.62
CA GLU A 105 -11.22 -11.37 -3.17
C GLU A 105 -12.42 -12.19 -2.71
N LEU A 106 -13.32 -11.60 -1.92
CA LEU A 106 -14.54 -12.29 -1.51
C LEU A 106 -15.44 -12.62 -2.71
N ALA A 107 -15.53 -11.74 -3.71
CA ALA A 107 -16.27 -12.00 -4.94
C ALA A 107 -15.66 -13.16 -5.75
N GLN A 108 -14.33 -13.30 -5.77
CA GLN A 108 -13.65 -14.46 -6.37
C GLN A 108 -13.98 -15.76 -5.61
N ALA A 109 -14.09 -15.72 -4.29
CA ALA A 109 -14.46 -16.88 -3.48
C ALA A 109 -15.88 -17.40 -3.79
N PHE A 110 -16.79 -16.52 -4.22
CA PHE A 110 -18.15 -16.87 -4.65
C PHE A 110 -18.28 -17.10 -6.18
N ASP A 111 -17.16 -17.11 -6.92
CA ASP A 111 -17.11 -17.24 -8.38
C ASP A 111 -17.90 -16.14 -9.14
N TRP A 112 -18.11 -14.99 -8.50
CA TRP A 112 -18.73 -13.82 -9.12
C TRP A 112 -17.78 -13.03 -10.00
N MET A 113 -16.47 -13.20 -9.79
CA MET A 113 -15.42 -12.54 -10.56
C MET A 113 -14.34 -13.53 -10.96
N ARG A 114 -13.81 -13.38 -12.17
CA ARG A 114 -12.67 -14.17 -12.64
C ARG A 114 -11.43 -13.83 -11.81
N GLY A 115 -10.85 -14.85 -11.18
CA GLY A 115 -9.64 -14.72 -10.36
C GLY A 115 -9.38 -16.01 -9.59
N THR A 116 -8.44 -15.98 -8.65
CA THR A 116 -8.16 -17.10 -7.75
C THR A 116 -8.15 -16.57 -6.35
N PHE A 117 -9.14 -16.96 -5.56
CA PHE A 117 -9.20 -16.57 -4.16
C PHE A 117 -7.98 -17.11 -3.39
N ASP A 118 -7.25 -16.21 -2.74
CA ASP A 118 -6.12 -16.54 -1.88
C ASP A 118 -6.30 -15.96 -0.46
N TRP A 119 -6.24 -16.84 0.54
CA TRP A 119 -6.28 -16.44 1.95
C TRP A 119 -5.14 -15.51 2.34
N MET A 120 -4.00 -15.62 1.65
CA MET A 120 -2.82 -14.84 1.94
C MET A 120 -2.93 -13.41 1.40
N ASP A 121 -3.64 -13.22 0.29
CA ASP A 121 -4.00 -11.90 -0.23
C ASP A 121 -4.93 -11.19 0.75
N LEU A 122 -5.99 -11.87 1.21
CA LEU A 122 -6.90 -11.34 2.22
C LEU A 122 -6.16 -10.95 3.52
N THR A 123 -5.26 -11.83 3.98
CA THR A 123 -4.44 -11.58 5.17
C THR A 123 -3.56 -10.34 4.99
N CYS A 124 -2.89 -10.21 3.84
CA CYS A 124 -2.05 -9.05 3.55
C CYS A 124 -2.86 -7.75 3.44
N TYR A 125 -4.05 -7.78 2.84
CA TYR A 125 -4.94 -6.62 2.79
C TYR A 125 -5.40 -6.20 4.20
N VAL A 126 -5.84 -7.14 5.03
CA VAL A 126 -6.26 -6.83 6.41
C VAL A 126 -5.10 -6.26 7.22
N LEU A 127 -3.92 -6.87 7.15
CA LEU A 127 -2.73 -6.37 7.85
C LEU A 127 -2.28 -4.99 7.33
N GLY A 128 -2.33 -4.77 6.02
CA GLY A 128 -2.04 -3.48 5.38
C GLY A 128 -2.97 -2.37 5.85
N LEU A 129 -4.29 -2.65 5.86
CA LEU A 129 -5.29 -1.72 6.36
C LEU A 129 -5.10 -1.42 7.85
N LEU A 130 -4.96 -2.45 8.68
CA LEU A 130 -4.81 -2.29 10.13
C LEU A 130 -3.54 -1.51 10.49
N SER A 131 -2.40 -1.86 9.87
CA SER A 131 -1.13 -1.15 10.09
C SER A 131 -1.25 0.33 9.70
N GLY A 132 -1.83 0.63 8.54
CA GLY A 132 -2.10 2.01 8.11
C GLY A 132 -2.96 2.78 9.11
N CYS A 133 -4.09 2.21 9.55
CA CYS A 133 -4.98 2.84 10.52
C CYS A 133 -4.31 3.07 11.90
N VAL A 134 -3.53 2.10 12.38
CA VAL A 134 -2.78 2.21 13.64
C VAL A 134 -1.74 3.33 13.56
N ILE A 135 -0.99 3.40 12.47
CA ILE A 135 0.01 4.46 12.26
C ILE A 135 -0.70 5.83 12.22
N VAL A 136 -1.79 5.97 11.46
CA VAL A 136 -2.56 7.23 11.40
C VAL A 136 -3.06 7.65 12.77
N LYS A 137 -3.62 6.71 13.55
CA LYS A 137 -4.09 7.00 14.91
C LYS A 137 -2.94 7.44 15.82
N TYR A 138 -1.80 6.77 15.75
CA TYR A 138 -0.60 7.15 16.50
C TYR A 138 -0.09 8.55 16.13
N LEU A 139 -0.03 8.87 14.83
CA LEU A 139 0.39 10.18 14.35
C LEU A 139 -0.57 11.29 14.82
N LYS A 140 -1.88 11.04 14.78
CA LYS A 140 -2.91 11.98 15.27
C LYS A 140 -2.82 12.23 16.77
N LEU A 141 -2.65 11.18 17.58
CA LEU A 141 -2.49 11.30 19.04
C LEU A 141 -1.25 12.13 19.38
N ARG A 142 -0.14 11.86 18.69
CA ARG A 142 1.12 12.59 18.88
C ARG A 142 1.01 14.07 18.50
N ASP A 143 0.14 14.42 17.56
CA ASP A 143 -0.15 15.80 17.18
C ASP A 143 -0.93 16.50 18.31
N ASN A 144 -2.01 15.87 18.78
CA ASN A 144 -2.91 16.40 19.82
C ASN A 144 -2.27 16.60 21.20
N GLU A 145 -1.48 15.63 21.70
CA GLU A 145 -0.79 15.75 23.00
C GLU A 145 0.16 16.96 23.06
N LYS A 146 0.72 17.30 21.90
CA LYS A 146 1.73 18.31 21.75
C LYS A 146 1.15 19.71 21.54
N GLU A 147 -0.10 19.81 21.09
CA GLU A 147 -0.89 21.04 21.12
C GLU A 147 -1.24 21.42 22.56
N LYS A 148 -1.64 20.43 23.39
CA LYS A 148 -1.97 20.64 24.81
C LYS A 148 -0.79 21.11 25.68
N ASN A 149 0.44 20.73 25.34
CA ASN A 149 1.65 21.14 26.10
C ASN A 149 2.20 22.51 25.69
N CYS A 150 1.64 23.17 24.67
CA CYS A 150 2.06 24.49 24.20
C CYS A 150 1.09 25.62 24.61
N ILE A 151 -0.03 25.27 25.25
CA ILE A 151 -1.01 26.19 25.85
C ILE A 151 -0.76 26.22 27.35
#